data_AF-A0A3Q3A509-F1
#
_entry.id   AF-A0A3Q3A509-F1
#
_cell.length_a   1.000
_cell.length_b   1.000
_cell.length_c   1.000
_cell.angle_alpha   90.00
_cell.angle_beta   90.00
_cell.angle_gamma   90.00
#
_symmetry.space_group_name_H-M   'P 1'
#
loop_
_entity.id
_entity.type
_entity.pdbx_description
1 polymer ?
#
loop_
_entity_poly.entity_id
_entity_poly.type
_entity_poly.pdbx_seq_one_letter_code
_entity_poly.pdbx_strand_id
1 'polypeptide(L)'
;ETFWFSRHLKVYKLLKRTYIYQTEVSLAHFCLFFSAAGFDFMRKVGQKYFVSNKETDSFSKAVEFCSQQGLELALPQSEEENRILTQLIGEADKTAWINVNNKRAEGNFGSDMKNQPLTFTKWGEGEPDDSIQGTGCTMVSETGMWRVTQDCSLNAHIICQI
;
A
#
# COMPACT_ATOMS: atom_id res chain seq x y z
N GLU A 1 -16.75 -49.78 16.18
CA GLU A 1 -15.93 -48.77 15.46
C GLU A 1 -16.41 -47.33 15.69
N THR A 2 -16.56 -46.87 16.93
CA THR A 2 -17.10 -45.51 17.23
C THR A 2 -16.20 -44.66 18.13
N PHE A 3 -15.07 -45.19 18.59
CA PHE A 3 -14.16 -44.48 19.50
C PHE A 3 -13.12 -43.59 18.80
N TRP A 4 -12.85 -43.81 17.51
CA TRP A 4 -11.86 -43.06 16.73
C TRP A 4 -12.38 -41.68 16.26
N PHE A 5 -13.66 -41.56 15.92
CA PHE A 5 -14.24 -40.33 15.35
C PHE A 5 -14.33 -39.16 16.34
N SER A 6 -14.59 -39.43 17.63
CA SER A 6 -14.80 -38.38 18.64
C SER A 6 -13.50 -37.65 19.03
N ARG A 7 -12.36 -38.38 19.05
CA ARG A 7 -11.04 -37.81 19.35
C ARG A 7 -10.57 -36.85 18.25
N HIS A 8 -10.76 -37.21 16.98
CA HIS A 8 -10.39 -36.35 15.86
C HIS A 8 -11.23 -35.06 15.77
N LEU A 9 -12.54 -35.10 16.06
CA LEU A 9 -13.36 -33.89 16.10
C LEU A 9 -12.97 -32.92 17.23
N LYS A 10 -12.56 -33.44 18.40
CA LYS A 10 -12.08 -32.60 19.51
C LYS A 10 -10.75 -31.94 19.17
N VAL A 11 -9.81 -32.69 18.57
CA VAL A 11 -8.53 -32.13 18.10
C VAL A 11 -8.77 -31.08 17.02
N TYR A 12 -9.66 -31.34 16.05
CA TYR A 12 -9.99 -30.37 15.01
C TYR A 12 -10.69 -29.11 15.54
N LYS A 13 -11.61 -29.25 16.50
CA LYS A 13 -12.24 -28.11 17.19
C LYS A 13 -11.23 -27.31 18.01
N LEU A 14 -10.30 -27.98 18.69
CA LEU A 14 -9.24 -27.32 19.46
C LEU A 14 -8.25 -26.61 18.55
N LEU A 15 -7.82 -27.23 17.45
CA LEU A 15 -6.95 -26.63 16.43
C LEU A 15 -7.62 -25.45 15.73
N LYS A 16 -8.90 -25.55 15.35
CA LYS A 16 -9.66 -24.40 14.86
C LYS A 16 -9.76 -23.30 15.90
N ARG A 17 -10.00 -23.64 17.17
CA ARG A 17 -10.11 -22.65 18.25
C ARG A 17 -8.77 -21.98 18.58
N THR A 18 -7.66 -22.71 18.55
CA THR A 18 -6.32 -22.14 18.72
C THR A 18 -5.91 -21.34 17.49
N TYR A 19 -6.14 -21.83 16.27
CA TYR A 19 -5.87 -21.10 15.03
C TYR A 19 -6.70 -19.81 14.93
N ILE A 20 -8.01 -19.88 15.21
CA ILE A 20 -8.89 -18.70 15.31
C ILE A 20 -8.37 -17.75 16.39
N TYR A 21 -8.03 -18.24 17.59
CA TYR A 21 -7.45 -17.40 18.65
C TYR A 21 -6.11 -16.79 18.27
N GLN A 22 -5.24 -17.52 17.55
CA GLN A 22 -3.95 -17.03 17.07
C GLN A 22 -4.14 -15.97 15.98
N THR A 23 -5.09 -16.16 15.06
CA THR A 23 -5.46 -15.14 14.05
C THR A 23 -6.15 -13.93 14.69
N GLU A 24 -7.00 -14.11 15.70
CA GLU A 24 -7.68 -13.03 16.42
C GLU A 24 -6.69 -12.23 17.28
N VAL A 25 -5.74 -12.89 17.98
CA VAL A 25 -4.68 -12.23 18.73
C VAL A 25 -3.70 -11.51 17.80
N SER A 26 -3.40 -12.08 16.62
CA SER A 26 -2.58 -11.41 15.61
C SER A 26 -3.30 -10.20 15.03
N LEU A 27 -4.60 -10.31 14.72
CA LEU A 27 -5.43 -9.19 14.26
C LEU A 27 -5.65 -8.13 15.34
N ALA A 28 -5.79 -8.52 16.60
CA ALA A 28 -5.94 -7.60 17.73
C ALA A 28 -4.63 -6.88 18.04
N HIS A 29 -3.47 -7.55 17.98
CA HIS A 29 -2.17 -6.87 18.06
C HIS A 29 -1.94 -5.95 16.87
N PHE A 30 -2.35 -6.37 15.66
CA PHE A 30 -2.31 -5.53 14.47
C PHE A 30 -3.20 -4.29 14.67
N CYS A 31 -4.46 -4.46 15.07
CA CYS A 31 -5.37 -3.37 15.39
C CYS A 31 -4.80 -2.45 16.49
N LEU A 32 -4.24 -3.00 17.58
CA LEU A 32 -3.63 -2.20 18.65
C LEU A 32 -2.38 -1.44 18.17
N PHE A 33 -1.55 -2.03 17.31
CA PHE A 33 -0.44 -1.34 16.64
C PHE A 33 -0.94 -0.19 15.77
N PHE A 34 -1.96 -0.42 14.95
CA PHE A 34 -2.49 0.60 14.05
C PHE A 34 -3.32 1.68 14.78
N SER A 35 -4.02 1.33 15.86
CA SER A 35 -4.66 2.30 16.75
C SER A 35 -3.63 3.16 17.50
N ALA A 36 -2.46 2.60 17.84
CA ALA A 36 -1.37 3.36 18.44
C ALA A 36 -0.62 4.24 17.42
N ALA A 37 -0.58 3.86 16.14
CA ALA A 37 0.02 4.63 15.06
C ALA A 37 -0.88 5.78 14.53
N GLY A 38 -2.16 5.83 14.94
CA GLY A 38 -3.05 6.96 14.64
C GLY A 38 -3.64 6.97 13.22
N PHE A 39 -3.73 5.80 12.57
CA PHE A 39 -4.32 5.71 11.24
C PHE A 39 -5.84 5.87 11.21
N ASP A 40 -6.29 6.95 10.57
CA ASP A 40 -7.70 7.24 10.28
C ASP A 40 -8.33 6.15 9.40
N PHE A 41 -7.55 5.62 8.46
CA PHE A 41 -8.00 4.61 7.53
C PHE A 41 -7.09 3.40 7.47
N MET A 42 -7.72 2.23 7.41
CA MET A 42 -7.09 0.95 7.09
C MET A 42 -7.97 0.15 6.15
N ARG A 43 -7.39 -0.42 5.10
CA ARG A 43 -8.05 -1.34 4.17
C ARG A 43 -7.13 -2.50 3.83
N LYS A 44 -7.65 -3.72 3.93
CA LYS A 44 -6.95 -4.94 3.50
C LYS A 44 -7.35 -5.30 2.07
N VAL A 45 -6.38 -5.59 1.21
CA VAL A 45 -6.60 -6.15 -0.14
C VAL A 45 -5.63 -7.30 -0.35
N GLY A 46 -6.17 -8.49 -0.62
CA GLY A 46 -5.35 -9.70 -0.70
C GLY A 46 -4.54 -9.92 0.58
N GLN A 47 -3.21 -9.82 0.45
CA GLN A 47 -2.27 -9.98 1.57
C GLN A 47 -1.69 -8.67 2.09
N LYS A 48 -2.02 -7.53 1.48
CA LYS A 48 -1.51 -6.21 1.89
C LYS A 48 -2.52 -5.45 2.72
N TYR A 49 -2.04 -4.56 3.57
CA TYR A 49 -2.86 -3.51 4.17
C TYR A 49 -2.39 -2.14 3.69
N PHE A 50 -3.35 -1.29 3.33
CA PHE A 50 -3.13 0.11 3.00
C PHE A 50 -3.69 0.98 4.11
N VAL A 51 -2.90 1.96 4.55
CA VAL A 51 -3.25 2.87 5.64
C VAL A 51 -2.94 4.32 5.31
N SER A 52 -3.70 5.23 5.90
CA SER A 52 -3.49 6.67 5.71
C SER A 52 -4.06 7.49 6.88
N ASN A 53 -3.38 8.59 7.22
CA ASN A 53 -3.81 9.61 8.18
C ASN A 53 -4.48 10.81 7.50
N LYS A 54 -4.74 10.75 6.19
CA LYS A 54 -5.13 11.91 5.34
C LYS A 54 -4.09 13.03 5.33
N GLU A 55 -2.85 12.73 5.72
CA GLU A 55 -1.75 13.67 5.62
C GLU A 55 -1.31 13.80 4.15
N THR A 56 -0.91 15.02 3.79
CA THR A 56 -0.35 15.33 2.48
C THR A 56 1.00 16.02 2.68
N ASP A 57 1.99 15.63 1.88
CA ASP A 57 3.32 16.25 1.87
C ASP A 57 4.03 15.92 0.55
N SER A 58 5.25 16.42 0.38
CA SER A 58 6.21 16.07 -0.65
C SER A 58 6.54 14.57 -0.69
N PHE A 59 7.00 14.08 -1.84
CA PHE A 59 7.33 12.66 -2.03
C PHE A 59 8.36 12.15 -1.01
N SER A 60 9.42 12.92 -0.75
CA SER A 60 10.44 12.54 0.23
C SER A 60 9.87 12.40 1.64
N LYS A 61 8.94 13.29 2.02
CA LYS A 61 8.28 13.25 3.32
C LYS A 61 7.30 12.11 3.43
N ALA A 62 6.59 11.77 2.34
CA ALA A 62 5.74 10.59 2.28
C ALA A 62 6.54 9.29 2.50
N VAL A 63 7.69 9.14 1.84
CA VAL A 63 8.58 7.99 2.03
C VAL A 63 9.12 7.95 3.47
N GLU A 64 9.59 9.08 3.98
CA GLU A 64 10.09 9.20 5.36
C GLU A 64 9.01 8.81 6.37
N PHE A 65 7.80 9.35 6.24
CA PHE A 65 6.67 9.11 7.13
C PHE A 65 6.32 7.62 7.23
N CYS A 66 6.17 6.93 6.09
CA CYS A 66 5.89 5.49 6.12
C CYS A 66 7.05 4.71 6.75
N SER A 67 8.29 5.05 6.40
CA SER A 67 9.47 4.34 6.91
C SER A 67 9.67 4.47 8.42
N GLN A 68 9.39 5.65 9.00
CA GLN A 68 9.47 5.90 10.45
C GLN A 68 8.49 5.03 11.25
N GLN A 69 7.43 4.56 10.60
CA GLN A 69 6.42 3.68 11.18
C GLN A 69 6.67 2.19 10.86
N GLY A 70 7.79 1.87 10.22
CA GLY A 70 8.10 0.51 9.77
C GLY A 70 7.24 0.04 8.59
N LEU A 71 6.66 0.97 7.84
CA LEU A 71 5.82 0.73 6.66
C LEU A 71 6.54 1.19 5.40
N GLU A 72 5.98 0.84 4.24
CA GLU A 72 6.47 1.30 2.93
C GLU A 72 5.46 2.25 2.30
N LEU A 73 5.92 3.18 1.47
CA LEU A 73 4.99 3.94 0.64
C LEU A 73 4.24 2.97 -0.28
N ALA A 74 2.95 3.22 -0.51
CA ALA A 74 2.09 2.30 -1.24
C ALA A 74 2.55 2.09 -2.69
N LEU A 75 2.54 0.85 -3.15
CA LEU A 75 2.70 0.46 -4.55
C LEU A 75 1.63 -0.58 -4.91
N PRO A 76 0.54 -0.16 -5.58
CA PRO A 76 -0.48 -1.09 -6.02
C PRO A 76 0.10 -2.05 -7.07
N GLN A 77 -0.11 -3.35 -6.86
CA GLN A 77 0.34 -4.43 -7.74
C GLN A 77 -0.83 -5.13 -8.44
N SER A 78 -2.04 -4.59 -8.32
CA SER A 78 -3.24 -5.05 -9.01
C SER A 78 -4.26 -3.92 -9.16
N GLU A 79 -5.24 -4.12 -10.04
CA GLU A 79 -6.36 -3.19 -10.22
C GLU A 79 -7.17 -3.00 -8.93
N GLU A 80 -7.35 -4.06 -8.14
CA GLU A 80 -8.07 -4.01 -6.88
C GLU A 80 -7.34 -3.16 -5.83
N GLU A 81 -6.01 -3.32 -5.73
CA GLU A 81 -5.17 -2.50 -4.85
C GLU A 81 -5.20 -1.03 -5.31
N ASN A 82 -5.07 -0.78 -6.61
CA ASN A 82 -5.09 0.58 -7.17
C ASN A 82 -6.41 1.31 -6.86
N ARG A 83 -7.55 0.60 -6.91
CA ARG A 83 -8.86 1.15 -6.54
C ARG A 83 -8.95 1.51 -5.06
N ILE A 84 -8.23 0.83 -4.16
CA ILE A 84 -8.23 1.24 -2.75
C ILE A 84 -7.50 2.55 -2.54
N LEU A 85 -6.42 2.81 -3.27
CA LEU A 85 -5.73 4.10 -3.19
C LEU A 85 -6.66 5.25 -3.58
N THR A 86 -7.48 5.08 -4.63
CA THR A 86 -8.45 6.13 -5.02
C THR A 86 -9.53 6.39 -3.97
N GLN A 87 -9.91 5.36 -3.19
CA GLN A 87 -10.86 5.53 -2.08
C GLN A 87 -10.27 6.28 -0.90
N LEU A 88 -8.94 6.21 -0.70
CA LEU A 88 -8.24 6.86 0.42
C LEU A 88 -7.89 8.33 0.14
N ILE A 89 -7.76 8.73 -1.12
CA ILE A 89 -7.45 10.11 -1.56
C ILE A 89 -8.55 11.12 -1.20
N GLY A 90 -9.79 10.67 -0.95
CA GLY A 90 -10.89 11.57 -0.55
C GLY A 90 -11.25 12.62 -1.61
N GLU A 91 -12.05 13.63 -1.22
CA GLU A 91 -12.54 14.67 -2.14
C GLU A 91 -11.59 15.88 -2.30
N ALA A 92 -10.59 16.04 -1.42
CA ALA A 92 -9.66 17.17 -1.43
C ALA A 92 -8.25 16.71 -1.82
N ASP A 93 -7.69 17.37 -2.84
CA ASP A 93 -6.35 17.17 -3.41
C ASP A 93 -6.10 15.76 -3.99
N LYS A 94 -6.55 15.61 -5.23
CA LYS A 94 -6.87 14.36 -5.95
C LYS A 94 -5.69 13.46 -6.35
N THR A 95 -4.64 13.38 -5.55
CA THR A 95 -3.51 12.48 -5.85
C THR A 95 -2.85 11.91 -4.62
N ALA A 96 -2.33 10.70 -4.72
CA ALA A 96 -1.42 10.09 -3.73
C ALA A 96 -0.07 9.77 -4.37
N TRP A 97 1.00 9.85 -3.58
CA TRP A 97 2.31 9.35 -3.98
C TRP A 97 2.30 7.82 -4.01
N ILE A 98 3.01 7.23 -4.98
CA ILE A 98 3.25 5.78 -5.03
C ILE A 98 4.74 5.45 -5.17
N ASN A 99 5.12 4.28 -4.68
CA ASN A 99 6.52 3.87 -4.45
C ASN A 99 7.23 3.34 -5.72
N VAL A 100 7.17 4.12 -6.79
CA VAL A 100 7.92 3.89 -8.04
C VAL A 100 9.28 4.60 -7.93
N ASN A 101 10.33 3.98 -8.48
CA ASN A 101 11.67 4.57 -8.52
C ASN A 101 11.63 5.95 -9.19
N ASN A 102 12.16 6.95 -8.51
CA ASN A 102 12.07 8.33 -8.96
C ASN A 102 13.18 8.75 -9.95
N LYS A 103 14.12 7.87 -10.31
CA LYS A 103 15.20 8.16 -11.24
C LYS A 103 14.98 7.45 -12.56
N ARG A 104 14.85 8.22 -13.65
CA ARG A 104 14.67 7.64 -14.99
C ARG A 104 15.83 6.75 -15.42
N ALA A 105 17.06 7.10 -15.06
CA ALA A 105 18.25 6.32 -15.39
C ALA A 105 18.24 4.90 -14.80
N GLU A 106 17.46 4.63 -13.76
CA GLU A 106 17.41 3.34 -13.05
C GLU A 106 16.33 2.38 -13.59
N GLY A 107 15.66 2.73 -14.70
CA GLY A 107 14.70 1.83 -15.35
C GLY A 107 13.47 2.51 -15.96
N ASN A 108 13.55 3.80 -16.28
CA ASN A 108 12.47 4.56 -16.92
C ASN A 108 11.12 4.49 -16.18
N PHE A 109 11.13 4.66 -14.85
CA PHE A 109 9.95 4.51 -13.99
C PHE A 109 9.31 3.11 -14.06
N GLY A 110 10.04 2.11 -14.54
CA GLY A 110 9.61 0.71 -14.67
C GLY A 110 9.97 -0.18 -13.47
N SER A 111 10.53 0.40 -12.40
CA SER A 111 10.92 -0.30 -11.18
C SER A 111 10.42 0.41 -9.92
N ASP A 112 10.31 -0.32 -8.81
CA ASP A 112 10.06 0.24 -7.49
C ASP A 112 11.34 0.85 -6.87
N MET A 113 11.21 1.49 -5.71
CA MET A 113 12.36 2.08 -4.99
C MET A 113 13.42 1.05 -4.53
N LYS A 114 13.15 -0.27 -4.66
CA LYS A 114 14.08 -1.37 -4.40
C LYS A 114 14.64 -1.99 -5.69
N ASN A 115 14.46 -1.30 -6.82
CA ASN A 115 14.88 -1.74 -8.15
C ASN A 115 14.24 -3.07 -8.61
N GLN A 116 13.08 -3.44 -8.07
CA GLN A 116 12.29 -4.55 -8.59
C GLN A 116 11.40 -4.08 -9.73
N PRO A 117 11.28 -4.83 -10.84
CA PRO A 117 10.38 -4.46 -11.94
C PRO A 117 8.92 -4.35 -11.49
N LEU A 118 8.22 -3.35 -12.01
CA LEU A 118 6.78 -3.20 -11.76
C LEU A 118 6.00 -4.34 -12.43
N THR A 119 5.15 -5.02 -11.64
CA THR A 119 4.29 -6.10 -12.13
C THR A 119 2.91 -5.61 -12.59
N PHE A 120 2.57 -4.38 -12.23
CA PHE A 120 1.33 -3.71 -12.57
C PHE A 120 1.62 -2.23 -12.75
N THR A 121 1.00 -1.64 -13.76
CA THR A 121 1.08 -0.21 -14.05
C THR A 121 -0.25 0.25 -14.59
N LYS A 122 -0.65 1.47 -14.24
CA LYS A 122 -1.86 2.10 -14.79
C LYS A 122 -1.55 3.53 -15.26
N TRP A 123 -0.51 3.66 -16.08
CA TRP A 123 -0.11 4.94 -16.66
C TRP A 123 -1.27 5.61 -17.40
N GLY A 124 -1.44 6.92 -17.17
CA GLY A 124 -2.33 7.76 -17.95
C GLY A 124 -1.85 7.88 -19.39
N GLU A 125 -2.69 8.46 -20.23
CA GLU A 125 -2.34 8.72 -21.62
C GLU A 125 -1.10 9.64 -21.70
N GLY A 126 -0.07 9.20 -22.44
CA GLY A 126 1.19 9.93 -22.58
C GLY A 126 2.17 9.78 -21.41
N GLU A 127 1.87 8.93 -20.42
CA GLU A 127 2.74 8.68 -19.27
C GLU A 127 3.48 7.33 -19.37
N PRO A 128 4.69 7.20 -18.81
CA PRO A 128 5.50 8.29 -18.27
C PRO A 128 5.98 9.26 -19.38
N ASP A 129 5.94 10.57 -19.12
CA ASP A 129 6.37 11.58 -20.09
C ASP A 129 7.87 11.45 -20.44
N ASP A 130 8.15 11.18 -21.71
CA ASP A 130 9.50 11.06 -22.23
C ASP A 130 10.33 12.35 -22.16
N SER A 131 9.73 13.51 -21.87
CA SER A 131 10.44 14.75 -21.60
C SER A 131 11.16 14.76 -20.25
N ILE A 132 10.75 13.91 -19.31
CA ILE A 132 11.31 13.86 -17.94
C ILE A 132 12.62 13.09 -17.95
N GLN A 133 13.75 13.73 -18.20
CA GLN A 133 15.05 13.04 -18.40
C GLN A 133 15.82 12.71 -17.10
N GLY A 134 15.37 13.20 -15.94
CA GLY A 134 16.08 13.10 -14.67
C GLY A 134 15.28 12.40 -13.57
N THR A 135 14.94 13.18 -12.55
CA THR A 135 14.14 12.72 -11.41
C THR A 135 12.67 13.06 -11.64
N GLY A 136 11.77 12.11 -11.38
CA GLY A 136 10.33 12.32 -11.39
C GLY A 136 9.63 11.42 -10.38
N CYS A 137 8.64 11.95 -9.68
CA CYS A 137 7.89 11.21 -8.68
C CYS A 137 6.54 10.78 -9.23
N THR A 138 6.14 9.54 -8.93
CA THR A 138 4.92 8.96 -9.51
C THR A 138 3.75 9.15 -8.57
N MET A 139 2.62 9.57 -9.15
CA MET A 139 1.37 9.83 -8.43
C MET A 139 0.24 9.02 -9.06
N VAL A 140 -0.69 8.56 -8.23
CA VAL A 140 -1.99 8.05 -8.68
C VAL A 140 -3.06 9.13 -8.47
N SER A 141 -3.94 9.30 -9.45
CA SER A 141 -5.08 10.23 -9.40
C SER A 141 -6.36 9.59 -8.86
N GLU A 142 -7.41 10.37 -8.66
CA GLU A 142 -8.74 9.88 -8.27
C GLU A 142 -9.35 8.89 -9.28
N THR A 143 -8.93 8.96 -10.55
CA THR A 143 -9.33 8.02 -11.60
C THR A 143 -8.56 6.70 -11.56
N GLY A 144 -7.54 6.62 -10.71
CA GLY A 144 -6.61 5.50 -10.63
C GLY A 144 -5.51 5.53 -11.70
N MET A 145 -5.48 6.53 -12.57
CA MET A 145 -4.41 6.71 -13.56
C MET A 145 -3.16 7.29 -12.92
N TRP A 146 -2.00 6.79 -13.34
CA TRP A 146 -0.69 7.18 -12.84
C TRP A 146 -0.05 8.22 -13.75
N ARG A 147 0.69 9.13 -13.16
CA ARG A 147 1.49 10.12 -13.88
C ARG A 147 2.80 10.38 -13.17
N VAL A 148 3.82 10.79 -13.93
CA VAL A 148 5.09 11.24 -13.37
C VAL A 148 5.12 12.76 -13.32
N THR A 149 5.59 13.34 -12.22
CA THR A 149 5.84 14.78 -12.09
C THR A 149 7.32 15.03 -11.81
N GLN A 150 7.91 16.04 -12.46
CA GLN A 150 9.23 16.53 -12.11
C GLN A 150 9.23 17.26 -10.76
N ASP A 151 8.09 17.85 -10.39
CA ASP A 151 7.92 18.50 -9.10
C ASP A 151 7.50 17.48 -8.03
N CYS A 152 8.50 16.92 -7.36
CA CYS A 152 8.35 16.02 -6.22
C CYS A 152 7.99 16.74 -4.91
N SER A 153 7.92 18.09 -4.91
CA SER A 153 7.59 18.90 -3.73
C SER A 153 6.10 19.17 -3.58
N LEU A 154 5.28 18.75 -4.56
CA LEU A 154 3.83 18.83 -4.49
C LEU A 154 3.28 18.14 -3.23
N ASN A 155 2.24 18.71 -2.64
CA ASN A 155 1.52 18.06 -1.56
C ASN A 155 0.57 17.02 -2.14
N ALA A 156 0.75 15.77 -1.75
CA ALA A 156 -0.13 14.68 -2.14
C ALA A 156 -0.30 13.69 -1.01
N HIS A 157 -1.40 12.93 -1.04
CA HIS A 157 -1.76 12.01 0.03
C HIS A 157 -0.67 10.98 0.27
N ILE A 158 -0.39 10.78 1.55
CA ILE A 158 0.50 9.74 2.03
C ILE A 158 -0.33 8.51 2.33
N ILE A 159 -0.08 7.44 1.57
CA ILE A 159 -0.67 6.13 1.78
C ILE A 159 0.48 5.16 1.97
N CYS A 160 0.50 4.48 3.12
CA CYS A 160 1.50 3.47 3.42
C CYS A 160 0.92 2.07 3.22
N GLN A 161 1.80 1.09 3.03
CA GLN A 161 1.48 -0.32 2.93
C GLN A 161 2.33 -1.19 3.85
N ILE A 162 1.80 -2.38 4.14
CA ILE A 162 2.45 -3.51 4.80
C ILE A 162 2.12 -4.80 4.06
#